data_AF-A0A380TWC4-F1
#
_entry.id   AF-A0A380TWC4-F1
#
_cell.length_a   1.000
_cell.length_b   1.000
_cell.length_c   1.000
_cell.angle_alpha   90.00
_cell.angle_beta   90.00
_cell.angle_gamma   90.00
#
_symmetry.space_group_name_H-M   'P 1'
#
loop_
_entity.id
_entity.type
_entity.pdbx_description
1 polymer ?
#
loop_
_entity_poly.entity_id
_entity_poly.type
_entity_poly.pdbx_seq_one_letter_code
_entity_poly.pdbx_strand_id
1 'polypeptide(L)'
;MKFKDIQKLSDVKFRRLTGVSWATFNLMLAELNKHLPRHIGKGRPHKLPLEDRLLLCIEYWREYRTFFHLGMSYGVSETSAIRITRVIEDTLI
;
A
#
# COMPACT_ATOMS: atom_id res chain seq x y z
N MET A 1 3.22 7.95 4.03
CA MET A 1 2.68 7.74 5.40
C MET A 1 2.90 6.30 5.85
N LYS A 2 3.17 5.99 7.13
CA LYS A 2 3.31 4.58 7.57
C LYS A 2 2.06 4.08 8.27
N PHE A 3 1.73 2.81 8.08
CA PHE A 3 0.55 2.17 8.65
C PHE A 3 0.50 2.26 10.17
N LYS A 4 1.65 2.09 10.84
CA LYS A 4 1.77 2.19 12.30
C LYS A 4 1.29 3.54 12.86
N ASP A 5 1.48 4.61 12.10
CA ASP A 5 1.11 5.96 12.54
C ASP A 5 -0.39 6.22 12.39
N ILE A 6 -1.04 5.54 11.43
CA ILE A 6 -2.44 5.76 11.09
C ILE A 6 -3.40 4.72 11.66
N GLN A 7 -2.89 3.58 12.15
CA GLN A 7 -3.71 2.49 12.70
C GLN A 7 -4.64 2.96 13.84
N LYS A 8 -4.28 4.04 14.54
CA LYS A 8 -5.06 4.61 15.65
C LYS A 8 -6.08 5.69 15.21
N LEU A 9 -6.16 6.00 13.92
CA LEU A 9 -7.12 7.00 13.42
C LEU A 9 -8.54 6.44 13.43
N SER A 10 -9.49 7.29 13.83
CA SER A 10 -10.91 7.00 13.63
C SER A 10 -11.24 6.89 12.14
N ASP A 11 -12.29 6.13 11.80
CA ASP A 11 -12.69 5.89 10.41
C ASP A 11 -12.87 7.19 9.60
N VAL A 12 -13.44 8.23 10.22
CA VAL A 12 -13.61 9.55 9.59
C VAL A 12 -12.27 10.20 9.24
N LYS A 13 -11.29 10.16 10.15
CA LYS A 13 -9.95 10.72 9.92
C LYS A 13 -9.17 9.90 8.90
N PHE A 14 -9.26 8.57 9.00
CA PHE A 14 -8.63 7.65 8.07
C PHE A 14 -9.15 7.88 6.65
N ARG A 15 -10.48 7.90 6.46
CA ARG A 15 -11.11 8.17 5.16
C ARG A 15 -10.77 9.55 4.62
N ARG A 16 -10.71 10.58 5.47
CA ARG A 16 -10.25 11.91 5.06
C ARG A 16 -8.80 11.90 4.57
N LEU A 17 -7.96 10.99 5.05
CA LEU A 17 -6.54 10.90 4.68
C LEU A 17 -6.28 9.97 3.48
N THR A 18 -6.85 8.76 3.48
CA THR A 18 -6.60 7.72 2.44
C THR A 18 -7.62 7.76 1.31
N GLY A 19 -8.86 8.16 1.59
CA GLY A 19 -9.95 8.28 0.60
C GLY A 19 -10.93 7.12 0.66
N VAL A 20 -10.56 6.07 1.42
CA VAL A 20 -11.35 4.85 1.63
C VAL A 20 -11.64 4.66 3.12
N SER A 21 -12.72 3.98 3.46
CA SER A 21 -13.00 3.61 4.85
C SER A 21 -12.07 2.48 5.32
N TRP A 22 -11.98 2.29 6.64
CA TRP A 22 -11.27 1.13 7.21
C TRP A 22 -11.85 -0.19 6.71
N ALA A 23 -13.18 -0.26 6.54
CA ALA A 23 -13.84 -1.46 6.02
C ALA A 23 -13.35 -1.81 4.62
N THR A 24 -13.32 -0.83 3.69
CA THR A 24 -12.83 -1.03 2.33
C THR A 24 -11.34 -1.37 2.31
N PHE A 25 -10.54 -0.68 3.13
CA PHE A 25 -9.10 -0.97 3.23
C PHE A 25 -8.82 -2.40 3.70
N ASN A 26 -9.57 -2.88 4.70
CA ASN A 26 -9.44 -4.26 5.20
C ASN A 26 -9.89 -5.30 4.16
N LEU A 27 -10.93 -4.99 3.37
CA LEU A 27 -11.36 -5.86 2.27
C LEU A 27 -10.28 -5.96 1.18
N MET A 28 -9.68 -4.83 0.79
CA MET A 28 -8.57 -4.81 -0.16
C MET A 28 -7.37 -5.61 0.36
N LEU A 29 -7.01 -5.46 1.64
CA LEU A 29 -5.96 -6.27 2.26
C LEU A 29 -6.28 -7.76 2.28
N ALA A 30 -7.53 -8.13 2.56
CA ALA A 30 -7.95 -9.52 2.53
C ALA A 30 -7.80 -10.11 1.12
N GLU A 31 -8.17 -9.36 0.09
CA GLU A 31 -8.05 -9.80 -1.31
C GLU A 31 -6.59 -9.91 -1.75
N LEU A 32 -5.78 -8.91 -1.44
CA LEU A 32 -4.33 -8.94 -1.68
C LEU A 32 -3.68 -10.15 -0.99
N ASN A 33 -4.08 -10.50 0.23
CA ASN A 33 -3.54 -11.66 0.94
C ASN A 33 -3.95 -13.01 0.31
N LYS A 34 -5.07 -13.09 -0.40
CA LYS A 34 -5.49 -14.31 -1.11
C LYS A 34 -4.71 -14.51 -2.41
N HIS A 35 -4.52 -13.42 -3.16
CA HIS A 35 -3.96 -13.47 -4.51
C HIS A 35 -2.44 -13.33 -4.55
N LEU A 36 -1.85 -12.58 -3.62
CA LEU A 36 -0.40 -12.49 -3.56
C LEU A 36 0.16 -13.78 -2.97
N PRO A 37 1.10 -14.45 -3.67
CA PRO A 37 1.74 -15.63 -3.11
C PRO A 37 2.42 -15.23 -1.79
N ARG A 38 2.08 -15.93 -0.70
CA ARG A 38 2.95 -15.93 0.48
C ARG A 38 4.29 -16.42 -0.04
N HIS A 39 5.31 -15.57 -0.04
CA HIS A 39 6.67 -15.93 -0.43
C HIS A 39 7.22 -16.98 0.54
N ILE A 40 6.78 -18.22 0.37
CA ILE A 40 7.29 -19.41 1.05
C ILE A 40 8.45 -19.88 0.18
N GLY A 41 9.62 -19.27 0.38
CA GLY A 41 10.90 -19.89 -0.02
C GLY A 41 11.54 -19.51 -1.35
N LYS A 42 11.05 -18.52 -2.12
CA LYS A 42 11.80 -18.01 -3.31
C LYS A 42 11.82 -16.48 -3.37
N GLY A 43 13.01 -15.90 -3.20
CA GLY A 43 13.32 -14.47 -3.45
C GLY A 43 13.63 -13.61 -2.22
N ARG A 44 14.07 -12.36 -2.45
CA ARG A 44 14.29 -11.36 -1.39
C ARG A 44 12.93 -10.90 -0.84
N PRO A 45 12.71 -10.90 0.48
CA PRO A 45 11.47 -10.42 1.06
C PRO A 45 11.25 -8.94 0.75
N HIS A 46 9.99 -8.54 0.63
CA HIS A 46 9.64 -7.13 0.48
C HIS A 46 10.09 -6.33 1.71
N LYS A 47 10.66 -5.14 1.47
CA LYS A 47 11.08 -4.21 2.54
C LYS A 47 9.87 -3.60 3.27
N LEU A 48 8.74 -3.49 2.59
CA LEU A 48 7.51 -2.90 3.12
C LEU A 48 6.47 -3.99 3.43
N PRO A 49 5.77 -3.88 4.57
CA PRO A 49 4.63 -4.73 4.87
C PRO A 49 3.50 -4.51 3.86
N LEU A 50 2.53 -5.43 3.78
CA LEU A 50 1.47 -5.37 2.77
C LEU A 50 0.59 -4.12 2.94
N GLU A 51 0.37 -3.72 4.19
CA GLU A 51 -0.39 -2.53 4.57
C GLU A 51 0.27 -1.25 4.06
N ASP A 52 1.59 -1.10 4.24
CA ASP A 52 2.32 0.06 3.72
C ASP A 52 2.37 0.07 2.19
N ARG A 53 2.43 -1.12 1.55
CA ARG A 53 2.34 -1.23 0.10
C ARG A 53 0.99 -0.74 -0.42
N LEU A 54 -0.11 -1.17 0.20
CA LEU A 54 -1.46 -0.72 -0.14
C LEU A 54 -1.62 0.78 0.08
N LEU A 55 -1.11 1.32 1.20
CA LEU A 55 -1.13 2.77 1.44
C LEU A 55 -0.35 3.56 0.40
N LEU A 56 0.82 3.07 -0.02
CA LEU A 56 1.61 3.72 -1.07
C LEU A 56 0.79 3.83 -2.36
N CYS A 57 0.10 2.76 -2.74
CA CYS A 57 -0.76 2.73 -3.93
C CYS A 57 -1.97 3.68 -3.80
N ILE A 58 -2.59 3.72 -2.61
CA ILE A 58 -3.71 4.63 -2.34
C ILE A 58 -3.25 6.10 -2.36
N GLU A 59 -2.08 6.43 -1.79
CA GLU A 59 -1.48 7.78 -1.89
C GLU A 59 -1.22 8.16 -3.35
N TYR A 60 -0.73 7.21 -4.16
CA TYR A 60 -0.55 7.42 -5.60
C TYR A 60 -1.87 7.74 -6.30
N TRP A 61 -2.91 6.93 -6.13
CA TRP A 61 -4.21 7.17 -6.77
C TRP A 61 -4.89 8.46 -6.31
N ARG A 62 -4.69 8.84 -5.04
CA ARG A 62 -5.34 10.00 -4.45
C ARG A 62 -4.65 11.32 -4.81
N GLU A 63 -3.32 11.36 -4.76
CA GLU A 63 -2.55 12.59 -4.91
C GLU A 63 -1.76 12.66 -6.22
N TYR A 64 -1.72 11.58 -7.00
CA TYR A 64 -0.91 11.44 -8.22
C TYR A 64 0.57 11.82 -7.99
N ARG A 65 1.07 11.57 -6.78
CA ARG A 65 2.43 11.95 -6.41
C ARG A 65 3.44 11.11 -7.18
N THR A 66 4.54 11.73 -7.63
CA THR A 66 5.59 11.03 -8.39
C THR A 66 6.14 9.84 -7.61
N PHE A 67 6.50 8.76 -8.29
CA PHE A 67 7.06 7.55 -7.66
C PHE A 67 8.39 7.81 -6.94
N PHE A 68 9.18 8.79 -7.37
CA PHE A 68 10.37 9.23 -6.64
C PHE A 68 10.02 9.72 -5.23
N HIS A 69 9.03 10.61 -5.11
CA HIS A 69 8.57 11.10 -3.81
C HIS A 69 7.96 10.00 -2.95
N LEU A 70 7.12 9.14 -3.52
CA LEU A 70 6.54 8.00 -2.80
C LEU A 70 7.65 7.05 -2.31
N GLY A 71 8.62 6.74 -3.16
CA GLY A 71 9.79 5.96 -2.80
C GLY A 71 10.52 6.55 -1.59
N MET A 72 10.79 7.86 -1.60
CA MET A 72 11.41 8.56 -0.48
C MET A 72 10.57 8.51 0.79
N SER A 73 9.25 8.76 0.71
CA SER A 73 8.35 8.73 1.88
C SER A 73 8.25 7.35 2.53
N TYR A 74 8.35 6.28 1.75
CA TYR A 74 8.27 4.90 2.22
C TYR A 74 9.64 4.23 2.39
N GLY A 75 10.74 4.92 2.07
CA GLY A 75 12.10 4.37 2.19
C GLY A 75 12.42 3.23 1.21
N VAL A 76 11.83 3.27 0.02
CA VAL A 76 12.08 2.32 -1.10
C VAL A 76 12.58 3.07 -2.33
N SER A 77 13.23 2.37 -3.26
CA SER A 77 13.61 3.02 -4.53
C SER A 77 12.38 3.34 -5.38
N GLU A 78 12.49 4.33 -6.27
CA GLU A 78 11.45 4.69 -7.24
C GLU A 78 10.95 3.47 -8.03
N THR A 79 11.87 2.67 -8.57
CA THR A 79 11.54 1.42 -9.27
C THR A 79 10.79 0.42 -8.40
N SER A 80 11.02 0.44 -7.08
CA SER A 80 10.28 -0.43 -6.15
C SER A 80 8.87 0.12 -5.90
N ALA A 81 8.70 1.43 -5.76
CA ALA A 81 7.38 2.07 -5.67
C ALA A 81 6.52 1.80 -6.90
N ILE A 82 7.09 1.91 -8.11
CA ILE A 82 6.42 1.56 -9.37
C ILE A 82 5.96 0.09 -9.35
N ARG A 83 6.87 -0.84 -9.04
CA ARG A 83 6.55 -2.27 -9.00
C ARG A 83 5.47 -2.60 -7.97
N ILE A 84 5.53 -1.99 -6.78
CA ILE A 84 4.51 -2.18 -5.74
C ILE A 84 3.14 -1.74 -6.24
N THR A 85 3.08 -0.55 -6.85
CA THR A 85 1.83 0.03 -7.35
C THR A 85 1.22 -0.86 -8.44
N ARG A 86 2.02 -1.28 -9.43
CA ARG A 86 1.58 -2.21 -10.48
C ARG A 86 1.06 -3.53 -9.93
N VAL A 87 1.78 -4.14 -8.99
CA VAL A 87 1.34 -5.41 -8.38
C VAL A 87 0.00 -5.25 -7.66
N ILE A 88 -0.23 -4.13 -6.99
CA ILE A 88 -1.51 -3.88 -6.31
C ILE A 88 -2.62 -3.60 -7.32
N GLU A 89 -2.34 -2.79 -8.35
CA GLU A 89 -3.27 -2.53 -9.46
C GLU A 89 -3.70 -3.83 -10.13
N ASP A 90 -2.74 -4.65 -10.59
CA ASP A 90 -2.99 -5.93 -11.27
C ASP A 90 -3.75 -6.95 -10.40
N THR A 91 -3.76 -6.77 -9.08
CA THR A 91 -4.46 -7.68 -8.16
C THR A 91 -5.86 -7.20 -7.77
N LEU A 92 -6.08 -5.88 -7.72
CA LEU A 92 -7.34 -5.28 -7.26
C LEU A 92 -8.26 -4.80 -8.39
N ILE A 93 -7.73 -4.65 -9.61
CA ILE A 93 -8.45 -4.16 -10.80
C ILE A 93 -8.37 -5.24 -11.89
#